data_AF-A0A823A2J6-F1
#
_entry.id   AF-A0A823A2J6-F1
#
_cell.length_a   1.000
_cell.length_b   1.000
_cell.length_c   1.000
_cell.angle_alpha   90.00
_cell.angle_beta   90.00
_cell.angle_gamma   90.00
#
_symmetry.space_group_name_H-M   'P 1'
#
loop_
_entity.id
_entity.type
_entity.pdbx_description
1 polymer ?
#
loop_
_entity_poly.entity_id
_entity_poly.type
_entity_poly.pdbx_seq_one_letter_code
_entity_poly.pdbx_strand_id
1 'polypeptide(L)'
;MTTRPNVPGEPTQTGTALLETATGAIQSFAPINKIHEHQCAFHFYAYDMTRQVESHHFCSHQNEEMRQCLIYDKPDAEGRLIGVEYMISENLFLALPDEEKPLRHLR
;
A
#
# COMPACT_ATOMS: atom_id res chain seq x y z
N MET A 1 -12.38 -4.26 19.23
CA MET A 1 -12.90 -4.17 17.84
C MET A 1 -13.22 -2.71 17.57
N THR A 2 -12.30 -1.97 16.95
CA THR A 2 -12.55 -0.58 16.57
C THR A 2 -13.54 -0.55 15.41
N THR A 3 -14.71 0.02 15.63
CA THR A 3 -15.72 0.28 14.61
C THR A 3 -15.13 1.25 13.60
N ARG A 4 -15.05 0.82 12.33
CA ARG A 4 -14.51 1.62 11.24
C ARG A 4 -15.33 2.91 11.06
N PRO A 5 -14.69 4.07 10.80
CA PRO A 5 -15.40 5.19 10.25
C PRO A 5 -15.88 4.83 8.83
N ASN A 6 -17.19 5.00 8.60
CA ASN A 6 -17.81 4.75 7.31
C ASN A 6 -17.18 5.64 6.24
N VAL A 7 -16.97 5.12 5.03
CA VAL A 7 -16.55 5.98 3.91
C VAL A 7 -17.74 6.87 3.55
N PRO A 8 -17.61 8.21 3.55
CA PRO A 8 -18.72 9.08 3.18
C PRO A 8 -19.19 8.81 1.75
N GLY A 9 -20.50 8.77 1.53
CA GLY A 9 -21.11 8.55 0.22
C GLY A 9 -22.27 7.55 0.27
N GLU A 10 -23.00 7.46 -0.85
CA GLU A 10 -24.02 6.43 -1.03
C GLU A 10 -23.37 5.06 -1.25
N PRO A 11 -24.01 3.96 -0.80
CA PRO A 11 -23.55 2.61 -1.09
C PRO A 11 -23.45 2.35 -2.60
N THR A 12 -22.53 1.45 -2.99
CA THR A 12 -22.46 0.96 -4.37
C THR A 12 -23.81 0.40 -4.80
N GLN A 13 -24.39 0.98 -5.85
CA GLN A 13 -25.68 0.55 -6.37
C GLN A 13 -25.57 -0.86 -6.97
N THR A 14 -26.67 -1.62 -6.95
CA THR A 14 -26.71 -2.99 -7.48
C THR A 14 -26.25 -3.09 -8.94
N GLY A 15 -26.59 -2.10 -9.77
CA GLY A 15 -26.15 -2.05 -11.17
C GLY A 15 -24.62 -1.95 -11.29
N THR A 16 -23.98 -1.11 -10.46
CA THR A 16 -22.52 -0.96 -10.42
C THR A 16 -21.85 -2.23 -9.92
N ALA A 17 -22.35 -2.85 -8.85
CA ALA A 17 -21.78 -4.09 -8.31
C ALA A 17 -21.81 -5.24 -9.34
N LEU A 18 -22.90 -5.35 -10.12
CA LEU A 18 -22.98 -6.31 -11.22
C LEU A 18 -21.95 -6.01 -12.32
N LEU A 19 -21.78 -4.73 -12.68
CA LEU A 19 -20.79 -4.31 -13.66
C LEU A 19 -19.36 -4.62 -13.18
N GLU A 20 -19.04 -4.31 -11.93
CA GLU A 20 -17.73 -4.58 -11.31
C GLU A 20 -17.41 -6.08 -11.34
N THR A 21 -18.38 -6.94 -11.02
CA THR A 21 -18.25 -8.40 -11.09
C THR A 21 -17.93 -8.86 -12.51
N ALA A 22 -18.67 -8.34 -13.51
CA ALA A 22 -18.43 -8.67 -14.91
C ALA A 22 -17.06 -8.20 -15.39
N THR A 23 -16.65 -6.98 -15.02
CA THR A 23 -15.32 -6.45 -15.36
C THR A 23 -14.20 -7.22 -14.67
N GLY A 24 -14.38 -7.64 -13.42
CA GLY A 24 -13.39 -8.43 -12.68
C GLY A 24 -13.13 -9.80 -13.30
N ALA A 25 -14.10 -10.35 -14.04
CA ALA A 25 -13.94 -11.62 -14.76
C ALA A 25 -13.16 -11.49 -16.08
N ILE A 26 -13.09 -10.30 -16.68
CA ILE A 26 -12.48 -10.08 -18.01
C ILE A 26 -11.21 -9.22 -17.96
N GLN A 27 -11.05 -8.37 -16.96
CA GLN A 27 -9.88 -7.51 -16.80
C GLN A 27 -8.70 -8.31 -16.26
N SER A 28 -7.52 -8.07 -16.84
CA SER A 28 -6.28 -8.65 -16.33
C SER A 28 -5.73 -7.80 -15.18
N PHE A 29 -5.43 -8.47 -14.07
CA PHE A 29 -4.71 -7.87 -12.93
C PHE A 29 -3.22 -8.23 -12.93
N ALA A 30 -2.63 -8.44 -14.12
CA ALA A 30 -1.24 -8.87 -14.26
C ALA A 30 -0.22 -8.07 -13.43
N PRO A 31 -0.31 -6.73 -13.27
CA PRO A 31 0.61 -5.99 -12.40
C PRO A 31 0.47 -6.37 -10.92
N ILE A 32 -0.76 -6.52 -10.43
CA ILE A 32 -1.04 -6.88 -9.03
C ILE A 32 -0.59 -8.32 -8.74
N ASN A 33 -0.75 -9.21 -9.72
CA ASN A 33 -0.33 -10.62 -9.60
C ASN A 33 1.20 -10.81 -9.53
N LYS A 34 2.02 -9.76 -9.70
CA LYS A 34 3.48 -9.80 -9.47
C LYS A 34 3.89 -9.62 -8.01
N ILE A 35 2.95 -9.26 -7.13
CA ILE A 35 3.18 -9.19 -5.70
C ILE A 35 3.51 -10.59 -5.19
N HIS A 36 4.66 -10.73 -4.54
CA HIS A 36 5.18 -12.02 -4.08
C HIS A 36 5.67 -11.98 -2.64
N GLU A 37 5.49 -10.87 -1.94
CA GLU A 37 5.88 -10.75 -0.56
C GLU A 37 4.84 -9.97 0.25
N HIS A 38 4.54 -10.49 1.43
CA HIS A 38 3.72 -9.85 2.45
C HIS A 38 4.56 -9.60 3.70
N GLN A 39 4.61 -8.36 4.16
CA GLN A 39 5.31 -7.97 5.39
C GLN A 39 4.36 -7.21 6.31
N CYS A 40 4.37 -7.54 7.60
CA CYS A 40 3.66 -6.79 8.63
C CYS A 40 4.64 -5.91 9.41
N ALA A 41 4.27 -4.65 9.66
CA ALA A 41 5.05 -3.71 10.46
C ALA A 41 4.13 -2.76 11.23
N PHE A 42 4.66 -2.10 12.25
CA PHE A 42 3.98 -0.98 12.91
C PHE A 42 4.55 0.35 12.39
N HIS A 43 3.68 1.21 11.88
CA HIS A 43 4.04 2.57 11.50
C HIS A 43 3.52 3.57 12.51
N PHE A 44 4.34 4.57 12.79
CA PHE A 44 3.97 5.74 13.59
C PHE A 44 3.75 6.94 12.68
N TYR A 45 2.79 7.79 13.03
CA TYR A 45 2.61 9.05 12.31
C TYR A 45 3.76 9.99 12.63
N ALA A 46 4.41 10.55 11.61
CA ALA A 46 5.58 11.42 11.79
C ALA A 46 5.34 12.62 12.71
N TYR A 47 4.10 13.11 12.79
CA TYR A 47 3.69 14.22 13.66
C TYR A 47 3.10 13.78 15.01
N ASP A 48 2.87 12.48 15.22
CA ASP A 48 2.26 11.93 16.43
C ASP A 48 2.71 10.49 16.68
N MET A 49 3.78 10.35 17.46
CA MET A 49 4.37 9.05 17.83
C MET A 49 3.51 8.24 18.83
N THR A 50 2.41 8.79 19.34
CA THR A 50 1.47 8.02 20.19
C THR A 50 0.49 7.21 19.36
N ARG A 51 0.40 7.50 18.06
CA ARG A 51 -0.50 6.82 17.11
C ARG A 51 0.30 5.84 16.28
N GLN A 52 0.05 4.55 16.51
CA GLN A 52 0.56 3.46 15.70
C GLN A 52 -0.54 2.88 14.79
N VAL A 53 -0.14 2.38 13.63
CA VAL A 53 -0.98 1.59 12.73
C VAL A 53 -0.25 0.28 12.40
N GLU A 54 -0.95 -0.84 12.55
CA GLU A 54 -0.49 -2.11 11.99
C GLU A 54 -0.63 -2.02 10.46
N SER A 55 0.47 -2.23 9.76
CA SER A 55 0.59 -1.99 8.32
C SER A 55 1.02 -3.24 7.61
N HIS A 56 0.33 -3.56 6.53
CA HIS A 56 0.52 -4.75 5.73
C HIS A 56 1.03 -4.35 4.35
N HIS A 57 2.28 -4.68 4.06
CA HIS A 57 2.94 -4.36 2.82
C HIS A 57 2.83 -5.54 1.86
N PHE A 58 2.30 -5.28 0.69
CA PHE A 58 2.21 -6.24 -0.41
C PHE A 58 3.14 -5.78 -1.51
N CYS A 59 4.27 -6.46 -1.64
CA CYS A 59 5.44 -5.97 -2.35
C CYS A 59 5.77 -6.77 -3.61
N SER A 60 6.35 -6.07 -4.58
CA SER A 60 7.02 -6.65 -5.74
C SER A 60 8.40 -6.01 -5.93
N HIS A 61 9.44 -6.82 -6.10
CA HIS A 61 10.72 -6.38 -6.63
C HIS A 61 10.54 -5.87 -8.06
N GLN A 62 10.95 -4.63 -8.30
CA GLN A 62 11.06 -4.04 -9.63
C GLN A 62 12.41 -4.44 -10.26
N ASN A 63 13.44 -4.52 -9.42
CA ASN A 63 14.77 -5.07 -9.71
C ASN A 63 15.46 -5.41 -8.37
N GLU A 64 16.75 -5.76 -8.41
CA GLU A 64 17.55 -6.10 -7.22
C GLU A 64 17.69 -4.96 -6.20
N GLU A 65 17.53 -3.71 -6.65
CA GLU A 65 17.76 -2.52 -5.84
C GLU A 65 16.48 -1.76 -5.51
N MET A 66 15.32 -2.19 -5.99
CA MET A 66 14.07 -1.49 -5.79
C MET A 66 12.90 -2.44 -5.60
N ARG A 67 12.13 -2.15 -4.55
CA ARG A 67 10.87 -2.79 -4.25
C ARG A 67 9.75 -1.76 -4.17
N GLN A 68 8.62 -2.09 -4.75
CA GLN A 68 7.39 -1.30 -4.68
C GLN A 68 6.35 -2.05 -3.87
N CYS A 69 5.76 -1.40 -2.88
CA CYS A 69 4.78 -1.99 -1.98
C CYS A 69 3.50 -1.17 -1.91
N LEU A 70 2.37 -1.86 -1.96
CA LEU A 70 1.08 -1.32 -1.53
C LEU A 70 0.91 -1.58 -0.03
N ILE A 71 0.52 -0.56 0.72
CA ILE A 71 0.40 -0.66 2.19
C ILE A 71 -1.08 -0.60 2.57
N TYR A 72 -1.55 -1.60 3.29
CA TYR A 72 -2.91 -1.69 3.81
C TYR A 72 -2.94 -1.63 5.34
N ASP A 73 -4.04 -1.16 5.92
CA ASP A 73 -4.26 -1.15 7.38
C ASP A 73 -4.70 -2.50 7.97
N LYS A 74 -4.97 -3.49 7.10
CA LYS A 74 -5.35 -4.87 7.43
C LYS A 74 -4.87 -5.83 6.34
N PRO A 75 -4.75 -7.14 6.62
CA PRO A 75 -4.29 -8.13 5.64
C PRO A 75 -5.43 -8.78 4.83
N ASP A 76 -6.69 -8.51 5.17
CA ASP A 76 -7.86 -9.14 4.58
C ASP A 76 -8.53 -8.27 3.49
N ALA A 77 -9.57 -8.81 2.85
CA ALA A 77 -10.31 -8.15 1.76
C ALA A 77 -10.92 -6.80 2.15
N GLU A 78 -10.97 -6.50 3.45
CA GLU A 78 -11.55 -5.30 3.98
C GLU A 78 -10.48 -4.28 4.43
N GLY A 79 -9.21 -4.53 4.09
CA GLY A 79 -8.12 -3.58 4.28
C GLY A 79 -8.24 -2.37 3.35
N ARG A 80 -7.90 -1.20 3.87
CA ARG A 80 -7.83 0.04 3.09
C ARG A 80 -6.39 0.33 2.73
N LEU A 81 -6.19 0.74 1.47
CA LEU A 81 -4.89 1.24 1.02
C LEU A 81 -4.58 2.54 1.79
N ILE A 82 -3.49 2.54 2.54
CA ILE A 82 -3.03 3.68 3.36
C ILE A 82 -1.74 4.30 2.81
N GLY A 83 -1.06 3.66 1.87
CA GLY A 83 0.15 4.21 1.27
C GLY A 83 0.78 3.36 0.17
N VAL A 84 1.80 3.93 -0.45
CA VAL A 84 2.71 3.25 -1.38
C VAL A 84 4.12 3.51 -0.88
N GLU A 85 4.93 2.45 -0.77
CA GLU A 85 6.32 2.54 -0.33
C GLU A 85 7.25 2.05 -1.44
N TYR A 86 8.34 2.78 -1.63
CA TYR A 86 9.47 2.37 -2.46
C TYR A 86 10.66 2.15 -1.55
N MET A 87 11.12 0.91 -1.45
CA MET A 87 12.36 0.59 -0.76
C MET A 87 13.46 0.48 -1.79
N ILE A 88 14.56 1.21 -1.59
CA ILE A 88 15.72 1.20 -2.46
C ILE A 88 16.98 0.78 -1.71
N SER A 89 17.97 0.26 -2.43
CA SER A 89 19.30 -0.02 -1.87
C SER A 89 19.97 1.25 -1.35
N GLU A 90 20.91 1.10 -0.41
CA GLU A 90 21.74 2.22 0.06
C GLU A 90 22.52 2.86 -1.10
N ASN A 91 23.03 2.06 -2.02
CA ASN A 91 23.76 2.54 -3.19
C ASN A 91 22.89 3.45 -4.06
N LEU A 92 21.66 3.03 -4.34
CA LEU A 92 20.70 3.83 -5.10
C LEU A 92 20.29 5.09 -4.34
N PHE A 93 20.13 4.99 -3.02
CA PHE A 93 19.85 6.13 -2.15
C PHE A 93 20.96 7.20 -2.18
N LEU A 94 22.23 6.79 -2.09
CA LEU A 94 23.37 7.71 -2.12
C LEU A 94 23.51 8.43 -3.47
N ALA A 95 23.03 7.79 -4.55
CA ALA A 95 23.02 8.33 -5.90
C ALA A 95 21.84 9.30 -6.19
N LEU A 96 20.87 9.44 -5.28
CA LEU A 96 19.77 10.39 -5.45
C LEU A 96 20.26 11.86 -5.44
N PRO A 97 19.53 12.79 -6.08
CA PRO A 97 19.72 14.22 -5.89
C PRO A 97 19.65 14.60 -4.41
N ASP A 98 20.47 15.57 -4.00
CA ASP A 98 20.55 15.96 -2.58
C ASP A 98 19.24 16.54 -2.05
N GLU A 99 18.40 17.12 -2.91
CA GLU A 99 17.05 17.56 -2.52
C GLU A 99 16.08 16.41 -2.17
N GLU A 100 16.29 15.20 -2.71
CA GLU A 100 15.42 14.06 -2.46
C GLU A 100 15.80 13.31 -1.18
N LYS A 101 17.08 13.32 -0.81
CA LYS A 101 17.59 12.60 0.36
C LYS A 101 16.82 12.96 1.64
N PRO A 102 16.50 14.24 1.95
CA PRO A 102 15.73 14.60 3.14
C PRO A 102 14.28 14.13 3.15
N LEU A 103 13.69 13.78 1.99
CA LEU A 103 12.28 13.37 1.89
C LEU A 103 12.05 11.91 2.29
N ARG A 104 13.12 11.16 2.52
CA ARG A 104 13.03 9.77 2.95
C ARG A 104 12.58 9.65 4.40
N HIS A 105 11.92 8.53 4.68
CA HIS A 105 11.80 8.04 6.04
C HIS A 105 12.79 6.89 6.19
N LEU A 106 13.81 7.06 7.04
CA LEU A 106 14.72 5.97 7.38
C LEU A 106 13.93 4.96 8.21
N ARG A 107 13.89 3.71 7.75
CA ARG A 107 13.37 2.59 8.52
C ARG A 107 14.47 2.04 9.44
#